data_AF-A0AAV0X8E0-F1
#
_entry.id   AF-A0AAV0X8E0-F1
#
_cell.length_a   1.000
_cell.length_b   1.000
_cell.length_c   1.000
_cell.angle_alpha   90.00
_cell.angle_beta   90.00
_cell.angle_gamma   90.00
#
_symmetry.space_group_name_H-M   'P 1'
#
loop_
_entity.id
_entity.type
_entity.pdbx_description
1 polymer ?
#
loop_
_entity_poly.entity_id
_entity_poly.type
_entity_poly.pdbx_seq_one_letter_code
_entity_poly.pdbx_strand_id
1 'polypeptide(L)' 'MIFERLTTFSRPRFVKLIIRTMSSSALEKIPDVDIDDKGRYKYILIKVTDQNDSSNISKFVVRGGQRFDFHGKH' A
#
# COMPACT_ATOMS: atom_id res chain seq x y z
N MET A 1 -45.03 -53.22 -3.77
CA MET A 1 -45.17 -51.95 -3.03
C MET A 1 -43.76 -51.45 -2.75
N ILE A 2 -43.27 -50.53 -3.57
CA ILE A 2 -41.90 -49.99 -3.47
C ILE A 2 -42.04 -48.54 -2.99
N PHE A 3 -41.35 -48.25 -1.91
CA PHE A 3 -41.36 -46.98 -1.18
C PHE A 3 -40.08 -46.25 -1.57
N GLU A 4 -40.16 -45.09 -2.22
CA GLU A 4 -38.98 -44.25 -2.45
C GLU A 4 -39.21 -42.87 -1.83
N ARG A 5 -38.39 -42.56 -0.82
CA ARG A 5 -38.36 -41.30 -0.07
C ARG A 5 -37.68 -40.24 -0.92
N LEU A 6 -38.36 -39.12 -1.16
CA LEU A 6 -37.75 -37.90 -1.70
C LEU A 6 -37.11 -37.10 -0.55
N THR A 7 -35.79 -37.08 -0.47
CA THR A 7 -35.05 -36.06 0.29
C THR A 7 -33.95 -35.48 -0.58
N THR A 8 -34.28 -34.43 -1.33
CA THR A 8 -33.31 -33.64 -2.09
C THR A 8 -32.69 -32.60 -1.16
N PHE A 9 -31.56 -32.96 -0.55
CA PHE A 9 -30.78 -32.05 0.29
C PHE A 9 -30.06 -31.02 -0.61
N SER A 10 -30.56 -29.78 -0.60
CA SER A 10 -30.00 -28.66 -1.36
C SER A 10 -28.62 -28.26 -0.80
N ARG A 11 -27.58 -28.35 -1.64
CA ARG A 11 -26.20 -28.00 -1.28
C ARG A 11 -26.09 -26.47 -1.06
N PRO A 12 -25.52 -25.99 0.05
CA PRO A 12 -25.25 -24.56 0.21
C PRO A 12 -24.18 -24.13 -0.79
N ARG A 13 -24.45 -23.05 -1.53
CA ARG A 13 -23.45 -22.42 -2.40
C ARG A 13 -22.43 -21.72 -1.50
N PHE A 14 -21.21 -22.26 -1.46
CA PHE A 14 -20.06 -21.56 -0.89
C PHE A 14 -19.86 -20.25 -1.66
N VAL A 15 -20.22 -19.14 -1.03
CA VAL A 15 -19.87 -17.81 -1.54
C VAL A 15 -18.36 -17.66 -1.31
N LYS A 16 -17.60 -17.61 -2.39
CA LYS A 16 -16.14 -17.41 -2.34
C LYS A 16 -15.85 -16.01 -1.79
N LEU A 17 -15.54 -15.94 -0.50
CA LEU A 17 -15.06 -14.71 0.14
C LEU A 17 -13.72 -14.33 -0.50
N ILE A 18 -13.71 -13.27 -1.31
CA ILE A 18 -12.47 -12.69 -1.86
C ILE A 18 -11.79 -11.93 -0.72
N ILE A 19 -10.97 -12.63 0.08
CA ILE A 19 -10.02 -11.96 0.96
C ILE A 19 -8.93 -11.39 0.06
N ARG A 20 -9.02 -10.08 -0.24
CA ARG A 20 -7.89 -9.35 -0.82
C ARG A 20 -6.78 -9.36 0.22
N THR A 21 -5.73 -10.15 0.01
CA THR A 21 -4.48 -9.97 0.73
C THR A 21 -3.98 -8.58 0.36
N MET A 22 -4.01 -7.63 1.30
CA MET A 22 -3.31 -6.36 1.16
C MET A 22 -1.82 -6.70 1.16
N SER A 23 -1.23 -6.88 -0.01
CA SER A 23 0.22 -6.78 -0.14
C SER A 23 0.59 -5.39 0.33
N SER A 24 1.33 -5.27 1.45
CA SER A 24 1.83 -3.97 1.90
C SER A 24 2.51 -3.30 0.71
N SER A 25 1.93 -2.22 0.19
CA SER A 25 2.46 -1.59 -1.03
C SER A 25 3.91 -1.17 -0.75
N ALA A 26 4.81 -1.23 -1.74
CA ALA A 26 6.21 -0.82 -1.53
C ALA A 26 6.29 0.62 -0.99
N LEU A 27 5.30 1.45 -1.34
CA LEU A 27 5.12 2.82 -0.87
C LEU A 27 4.81 2.93 0.63
N GLU A 28 4.14 1.96 1.25
CA GLU A 28 3.85 1.96 2.69
C GLU A 28 5.12 1.76 3.52
N LYS A 29 6.16 1.12 2.97
CA LYS A 29 7.44 0.91 3.65
C LYS A 29 8.29 2.18 3.72
N ILE A 30 7.97 3.20 2.94
CA ILE A 30 8.71 4.46 2.89
C ILE A 30 8.15 5.39 3.99
N PRO A 31 8.96 5.93 4.91
CA PRO A 31 8.48 6.90 5.90
C PRO A 31 7.90 8.15 5.23
N ASP A 32 6.78 8.67 5.75
CA ASP A 32 6.16 9.88 5.17
C ASP A 32 7.02 11.12 5.43
N VAL A 33 7.64 11.21 6.60
CA VAL A 33 8.49 12.32 7.03
C VAL A 33 9.78 11.76 7.60
N ASP A 34 10.90 12.32 7.18
CA ASP A 34 12.23 12.02 7.70
C ASP A 34 13.06 13.31 7.64
N ILE A 35 13.18 13.95 8.81
CA ILE A 35 13.81 15.25 9.02
C ILE A 35 14.57 15.28 10.36
N ASP A 36 15.62 16.11 10.46
CA ASP A 36 16.36 16.27 11.72
C ASP A 36 15.50 16.96 12.81
N ASP A 37 15.50 16.46 14.04
CA ASP A 37 14.67 17.01 15.13
C ASP A 37 14.97 18.47 15.52
N LYS A 38 16.17 18.98 15.19
CA LYS A 38 16.64 20.32 15.58
C LYS A 38 17.47 20.96 14.48
N GLY A 39 17.54 22.29 14.53
CA GLY A 39 18.40 23.11 13.67
C GLY A 39 17.63 23.94 12.65
N ARG A 40 18.36 24.59 11.73
CA ARG A 40 17.80 25.27 10.56
C ARG A 40 18.43 24.65 9.32
N TYR A 41 17.60 24.12 8.45
CA TYR A 41 18.04 23.38 7.27
C TYR A 41 16.98 23.44 6.17
N LYS A 42 17.36 22.95 5.00
CA LYS A 42 16.51 22.87 3.81
C LYS A 42 15.73 21.55 3.79
N TYR A 43 14.57 21.54 3.16
CA TYR A 43 13.77 20.33 2.93
C TYR A 43 13.13 20.34 1.55
N ILE A 44 12.75 19.16 1.06
CA ILE A 44 12.02 18.98 -0.20
C ILE A 44 10.80 18.10 0.00
N LEU A 45 9.77 18.37 -0.80
CA LEU A 45 8.61 17.50 -0.98
C LEU A 45 8.81 16.68 -2.24
N ILE A 46 8.77 15.35 -2.12
CA ILE A 46 9.04 14.43 -3.22
C ILE A 46 7.78 13.61 -3.51
N LYS A 47 7.34 13.57 -4.76
CA LYS A 47 6.34 12.62 -5.23
C LYS A 47 7.03 11.29 -5.57
N VAL A 48 6.76 10.25 -4.80
CA VAL A 48 7.25 8.90 -5.05
C VAL A 48 6.18 8.11 -5.80
N THR A 49 6.59 7.42 -6.86
CA THR A 49 5.74 6.55 -7.67
C THR A 49 6.35 5.14 -7.64
N ASP A 50 5.51 4.12 -7.50
CA ASP A 50 5.97 2.74 -7.66
C ASP A 50 5.95 2.39 -9.15
N GLN A 51 7.13 2.23 -9.75
CA GLN A 51 7.26 1.90 -11.17
C GLN A 51 6.80 0.48 -11.50
N ASN A 52 6.80 -0.42 -10.50
CA ASN A 52 6.36 -1.80 -10.69
C ASN A 52 4.85 -1.96 -10.50
N ASP A 53 4.17 -0.92 -10.00
CA ASP A 53 2.74 -0.93 -9.78
C ASP A 53 1.99 -0.30 -10.97
N SER A 54 1.26 -1.14 -11.69
CA SER A 54 0.38 -0.73 -12.80
C SER A 54 -0.74 0.24 -12.41
N SER A 55 -1.04 0.38 -11.12
CA SER A 55 -2.12 1.24 -10.63
C SER A 55 -1.75 2.73 -10.57
N ASN A 56 -0.50 3.10 -10.89
CA ASN A 56 0.01 4.48 -10.83
C ASN A 56 -0.16 5.13 -9.44
N ILE A 57 -0.15 4.32 -8.37
CA ILE A 57 -0.22 4.85 -7.00
C ILE A 57 1.05 5.66 -6.73
N SER A 58 0.85 6.81 -6.08
CA SER A 58 1.92 7.70 -5.68
C SER A 58 1.67 8.26 -4.29
N LYS A 59 2.74 8.58 -3.58
CA LYS A 59 2.69 9.27 -2.29
C LYS A 59 3.66 10.44 -2.27
N PHE A 60 3.33 11.46 -1.49
CA PHE A 60 4.28 12.51 -1.18
C PHE A 60 5.05 12.17 0.09
N VAL A 61 6.34 12.46 0.09
CA VAL A 61 7.20 12.31 1.27
C VAL A 61 8.03 13.58 1.49
N VAL A 62 8.30 13.88 2.75
CA VAL A 62 9.11 15.03 3.17
C VAL A 62 10.50 14.55 3.59
N ARG A 63 11.54 15.15 3.03
CA ARG A 63 12.94 14.87 3.36
C ARG A 63 13.71 16.16 3.58
N GLY A 64 14.55 16.22 4.60
CA GLY A 64 15.37 17.39 4.92
C GLY A 64 16.32 17.12 6.08
N GLY A 65 17.36 17.94 6.23
CA GLY A 65 18.34 17.76 7.28
C GLY A 65 19.55 18.66 7.11
N GLN A 66 20.29 18.86 8.19
CA GLN A 66 21.44 19.77 8.24
C GLN A 66 22.59 19.35 7.33
N ARG A 67 22.70 18.06 7.02
CA ARG A 67 23.74 17.51 6.13
C ARG A 67 23.56 17.94 4.66
N PHE A 68 22.39 18.45 4.28
CA PHE A 68 22.07 18.77 2.89
C PHE A 68 22.18 20.27 2.61
N ASP A 69 23.32 20.69 2.05
CA ASP A 69 23.58 22.10 1.72
C ASP A 69 22.70 22.62 0.56
N PHE A 70 22.28 21.71 -0.34
CA PHE A 70 21.54 22.03 -1.56
C PHE A 70 20.37 21.06 -1.79
N HIS A 71 19.34 21.52 -2.51
CA HIS A 71 18.16 20.71 -2.83
C HIS A 71 18.36 19.77 -4.04
N GLY A 72 19.40 19.96 -4.84
CA GLY A 72 19.65 19.24 -6.09
C GLY A 72 21.13 19.21 -6.44
N LYS A 73 21.47 18.64 -7.61
CA LYS A 73 22.86 18.62 -8.10
C LYS A 73 23.33 20.03 -8.44
N HIS A 74 24.61 20.28 -8.15
CA HIS A 74 25.40 21.38 -8.68
C HIS A 74 25.74 21.18 -10.15
#